data_AF-A0A5C5V8A2-F1
#
_entry.id   AF-A0A5C5V8A2-F1
#
_cell.length_a   1.000
_cell.length_b   1.000
_cell.length_c   1.000
_cell.angle_alpha   90.00
_cell.angle_beta   90.00
_cell.angle_gamma   90.00
#
_symmetry.space_group_name_H-M   'P 1'
#
loop_
_entity.id
_entity.type
_entity.pdbx_description
1 polymer ?
#
loop_
_entity_poly.entity_id
_entity_poly.type
_entity_poly.pdbx_seq_one_letter_code
_entity_poly.pdbx_strand_id
1 'polypeptide(L)'
;MINRSLATALIDVCVFLGVSGDDIVDPDEAIRQLENIAACLKSLTIDEQDEFLAILSQLATVAPSSTDAQVRKEFLESLGENLGLTEPL
;
A
#
# COMPACT_ATOMS: atom_id res chain seq x y z
N MET A 1 1.14 -0.16 18.36
CA MET A 1 1.46 -1.53 17.91
C MET A 1 0.37 -1.97 16.94
N ILE A 2 0.72 -2.08 15.66
CA ILE A 2 -0.18 -2.44 14.57
C ILE A 2 -0.33 -3.95 14.48
N ASN A 3 -1.56 -4.43 14.31
CA ASN A 3 -1.80 -5.82 14.02
C ASN A 3 -1.31 -6.15 12.60
N ARG A 4 -0.30 -7.03 12.49
CA ARG A 4 0.30 -7.41 11.21
C ARG A 4 -0.72 -7.93 10.19
N SER A 5 -1.68 -8.75 10.61
CA SER A 5 -2.69 -9.30 9.71
C SER A 5 -3.62 -8.22 9.17
N LEU A 6 -3.98 -7.23 9.98
CA LEU A 6 -4.78 -6.08 9.52
C LEU A 6 -3.99 -5.20 8.54
N ALA A 7 -2.73 -4.92 8.84
CA ALA A 7 -1.86 -4.16 7.95
C ALA A 7 -1.66 -4.87 6.61
N THR A 8 -1.37 -6.17 6.62
CA THR A 8 -1.23 -6.97 5.39
C THR A 8 -2.51 -6.96 4.57
N ALA A 9 -3.68 -7.17 5.19
CA ALA A 9 -4.95 -7.13 4.47
C ALA A 9 -5.22 -5.75 3.84
N LEU A 10 -4.91 -4.66 4.55
CA LEU A 10 -5.05 -3.31 4.02
C LEU A 10 -4.10 -3.05 2.85
N ILE A 11 -2.83 -3.46 2.96
CA ILE A 11 -1.83 -3.34 1.90
C ILE A 11 -2.28 -4.12 0.65
N ASP A 12 -2.83 -5.32 0.83
CA ASP A 12 -3.36 -6.11 -0.28
C ASP A 12 -4.54 -5.42 -0.98
N VAL A 13 -5.39 -4.71 -0.24
CA VAL A 13 -6.44 -3.86 -0.84
C VAL A 13 -5.84 -2.69 -1.60
N CYS A 14 -4.83 -2.00 -1.04
CA CYS A 14 -4.15 -0.91 -1.74
C CYS A 14 -3.53 -1.38 -3.06
N VAL A 15 -2.84 -2.53 -3.03
CA VAL A 15 -2.28 -3.17 -4.22
C VAL A 15 -3.39 -3.45 -5.23
N PHE A 16 -4.47 -4.11 -4.80
CA PHE A 16 -5.59 -4.41 -5.69
C PHE A 16 -6.15 -3.15 -6.35
N LEU A 17 -6.37 -2.07 -5.61
CA LEU A 17 -6.88 -0.81 -6.17
C LEU A 17 -5.90 -0.16 -7.15
N GLY A 18 -4.60 -0.23 -6.86
CA GLY A 18 -3.58 0.45 -7.67
C GLY A 18 -3.08 -0.31 -8.89
N VAL A 19 -3.24 -1.64 -8.94
CA VAL A 19 -2.76 -2.48 -10.06
C VAL A 19 -3.88 -3.09 -10.88
N SER A 20 -5.13 -2.99 -10.44
CA SER A 20 -6.27 -3.46 -11.23
C SER A 20 -6.44 -2.61 -12.47
N GLY A 21 -6.77 -3.26 -13.59
CA GLY A 21 -7.16 -2.55 -14.80
C GLY A 21 -8.50 -1.83 -14.63
N ASP A 22 -8.71 -0.80 -15.46
CA ASP A 22 -9.91 0.04 -15.50
C ASP A 22 -11.21 -0.76 -15.76
N ASP A 23 -11.09 -1.98 -16.28
CA ASP A 23 -12.21 -2.92 -16.50
C ASP A 23 -12.67 -3.64 -15.21
N ILE A 24 -11.82 -3.65 -14.18
CA ILE A 24 -12.08 -4.29 -12.88
C ILE A 24 -12.45 -3.26 -11.82
N VAL A 25 -11.71 -2.15 -11.75
CA VAL A 25 -11.94 -1.07 -10.79
C VAL A 25 -11.97 0.25 -11.56
N ASP A 26 -13.03 1.03 -11.36
CA ASP A 26 -13.09 2.39 -11.89
C ASP A 26 -11.92 3.22 -11.33
N PRO A 27 -11.08 3.84 -12.19
CA PRO A 27 -9.87 4.53 -11.73
C PRO A 27 -10.13 5.69 -10.78
N ASP A 28 -11.22 6.44 -10.98
CA ASP A 28 -11.57 7.58 -10.13
C ASP A 28 -11.98 7.07 -8.73
N GLU A 29 -12.74 5.98 -8.67
CA GLU A 29 -13.10 5.33 -7.41
C GLU A 29 -11.88 4.68 -6.73
N ALA A 30 -10.95 4.08 -7.49
CA ALA A 30 -9.70 3.53 -6.94
C ALA A 30 -8.87 4.61 -6.25
N ILE A 31 -8.65 5.75 -6.94
CA ILE A 31 -7.92 6.90 -6.41
C ILE A 31 -8.62 7.43 -5.16
N ARG A 32 -9.93 7.67 -5.23
CA ARG A 32 -10.72 8.18 -4.08
C ARG A 32 -10.57 7.28 -2.85
N GLN A 33 -10.56 5.97 -3.04
CA GLN A 33 -10.42 5.02 -1.93
C GLN A 33 -8.99 4.97 -1.38
N LEU A 34 -7.96 5.05 -2.24
CA LEU A 34 -6.57 5.16 -1.81
C LEU A 34 -6.33 6.46 -1.01
N GLU A 35 -6.93 7.59 -1.43
CA GLU A 35 -6.88 8.86 -0.69
C GLU A 35 -7.53 8.76 0.70
N ASN A 36 -8.68 8.08 0.80
CA ASN A 36 -9.35 7.85 2.08
C ASN A 36 -8.49 6.98 3.02
N ILE A 37 -7.86 5.92 2.48
CA ILE A 37 -6.94 5.08 3.23
C ILE A 37 -5.73 5.90 3.70
N ALA A 38 -5.14 6.69 2.81
CA ALA A 38 -4.01 7.56 3.13
C ALA A 38 -4.36 8.54 4.26
N ALA A 39 -5.52 9.20 4.20
CA ALA A 39 -5.97 10.11 5.25
C ALA A 39 -6.12 9.41 6.61
N CYS A 40 -6.63 8.17 6.62
CA CYS A 40 -6.73 7.36 7.84
C CYS A 40 -5.34 7.01 8.38
N LEU A 41 -4.43 6.54 7.53
CA LEU A 41 -3.07 6.15 7.94
C LEU A 41 -2.26 7.35 8.45
N LYS A 42 -2.45 8.55 7.89
CA LYS A 42 -1.82 9.79 8.39
C LYS A 42 -2.27 10.19 9.79
N SER A 43 -3.41 9.67 10.27
CA SER A 43 -3.90 9.92 11.63
C SER A 43 -3.24 9.03 12.69
N LEU A 44 -2.51 7.99 12.26
CA LEU A 44 -1.73 7.14 13.15
C LEU A 44 -0.60 7.94 13.81
N THR A 45 -0.16 7.47 14.97
CA THR A 45 1.07 8.00 15.60
C THR A 45 2.29 7.68 14.72
N ILE A 46 3.38 8.44 14.88
CA ILE A 46 4.62 8.22 14.11
C ILE A 46 5.12 6.77 14.28
N ASP A 47 5.14 6.26 15.51
CA ASP A 47 5.56 4.89 15.81
C ASP A 47 4.70 3.84 15.07
N GLU A 48 3.40 4.09 14.93
CA GLU A 48 2.47 3.22 14.20
C GLU A 48 2.66 3.33 12.68
N GLN A 49 2.94 4.53 12.16
CA GLN A 49 3.29 4.72 10.76
C GLN A 49 4.59 3.97 10.41
N ASP A 50 5.61 4.08 11.26
CA ASP A 50 6.87 3.36 11.10
C ASP A 50 6.67 1.83 11.12
N GLU A 51 5.82 1.33 12.02
CA GLU A 51 5.50 -0.10 12.08
C GLU A 51 4.73 -0.58 10.84
N PHE A 52 3.79 0.24 10.32
CA PHE A 52 3.10 -0.05 9.07
C PHE A 52 4.09 -0.12 7.89
N LEU A 53 4.99 0.86 7.77
CA LEU A 53 6.01 0.92 6.73
C LEU A 53 6.99 -0.26 6.81
N ALA A 54 7.36 -0.69 8.02
CA ALA A 54 8.17 -1.88 8.21
C ALA A 54 7.48 -3.16 7.71
N ILE A 55 6.16 -3.29 7.91
CA ILE A 55 5.38 -4.41 7.38
C ILE A 55 5.31 -4.33 5.85
N LEU A 56 5.09 -3.14 5.29
CA LEU A 56 5.07 -2.90 3.84
C LEU A 56 6.39 -3.34 3.18
N SER A 57 7.53 -2.90 3.73
CA SER A 57 8.86 -3.24 3.25
C SER A 57 9.14 -4.75 3.29
N GLN A 58 8.70 -5.43 4.35
CA GLN A 58 8.80 -6.90 4.43
C GLN A 58 8.01 -7.59 3.32
N LEU A 59 6.79 -7.11 3.03
CA LEU A 59 5.95 -7.69 1.98
C LEU A 59 6.56 -7.48 0.58
N ALA A 60 7.15 -6.31 0.32
CA ALA A 60 7.85 -6.03 -0.93
C ALA A 60 9.06 -6.97 -1.15
N THR A 61 9.75 -7.35 -0.08
CA THR A 61 10.93 -8.22 -0.14
C THR A 61 10.59 -9.69 -0.45
N VAL A 62 9.39 -10.14 -0.08
CA VAL A 62 8.94 -11.55 -0.19
C VAL A 62 8.14 -11.80 -1.47
N ALA A 63 7.90 -10.78 -2.30
CA ALA A 63 7.12 -10.91 -3.53
C ALA A 63 7.77 -11.92 -4.51
N PRO A 64 7.02 -12.89 -5.07
CA PRO A 64 7.55 -13.89 -5.99
C PRO A 64 8.03 -13.26 -7.32
N SER A 65 8.75 -14.03 -8.15
CA SER A 65 9.40 -13.50 -9.38
C SER A 65 8.54 -13.57 -10.64
N SER A 66 7.21 -13.56 -10.54
CA SER A 66 6.31 -13.50 -11.70
C SER A 66 6.12 -12.05 -12.19
N THR A 67 5.69 -11.87 -13.44
CA THR A 67 5.38 -10.53 -14.00
C THR A 67 4.36 -9.76 -13.14
N ASP A 68 3.28 -10.42 -12.71
CA ASP A 68 2.29 -9.82 -11.81
C ASP A 68 2.87 -9.45 -10.44
N ALA A 69 3.87 -10.20 -10.00
CA ALA A 69 4.54 -9.94 -8.73
C ALA A 69 5.59 -8.82 -8.84
N GLN A 70 6.13 -8.56 -10.04
CA GLN A 70 6.96 -7.39 -10.32
C GLN A 70 6.12 -6.10 -10.28
N VAL A 71 4.94 -6.08 -10.92
CA VAL A 71 4.01 -4.93 -10.85
C VAL A 71 3.57 -4.68 -9.41
N ARG A 72 3.22 -5.74 -8.68
CA ARG A 72 2.91 -5.66 -7.25
C ARG A 72 4.08 -5.11 -6.44
N LYS A 73 5.31 -5.55 -6.71
CA LYS A 73 6.51 -5.10 -6.00
C LYS A 73 6.76 -3.60 -6.21
N GLU A 74 6.72 -3.13 -7.46
CA GLU A 74 6.89 -1.71 -7.80
C GLU A 74 5.82 -0.83 -7.13
N PHE A 75 4.58 -1.32 -7.10
CA PHE A 75 3.52 -0.65 -6.37
C PHE A 75 3.79 -0.61 -4.86
N LEU A 76 4.21 -1.74 -4.25
CA LEU A 76 4.52 -1.79 -2.81
C LEU A 76 5.70 -0.87 -2.44
N GLU A 77 6.71 -0.74 -3.30
CA GLU A 77 7.87 0.14 -3.09
C GLU A 77 7.48 1.62 -3.12
N SER A 78 6.54 2.01 -3.98
CA SER A 78 6.04 3.40 -4.07
C SER A 78 4.86 3.71 -3.13
N LEU A 79 4.24 2.69 -2.52
CA LEU A 79 3.02 2.85 -1.74
C LEU A 79 3.19 3.76 -0.52
N GLY A 80 4.34 3.71 0.16
CA GLY A 80 4.62 4.59 1.32
C GLY A 80 4.58 6.07 0.95
N GLU A 81 5.16 6.43 -0.19
CA GLU A 81 5.18 7.79 -0.74
C GLU A 81 3.80 8.20 -1.25
N ASN A 82 3.11 7.31 -1.97
CA ASN A 82 1.76 7.56 -2.49
C ASN A 82 0.74 7.79 -1.38
N LEU A 83 0.91 7.13 -0.24
CA LEU A 83 0.10 7.37 0.97
C LEU A 83 0.54 8.62 1.74
N GLY A 84 1.66 9.25 1.36
CA GLY A 84 2.24 10.42 2.02
C GLY A 84 2.76 10.13 3.43
N LEU A 85 3.26 8.92 3.65
CA LEU A 85 3.86 8.49 4.92
C LEU A 85 5.39 8.62 4.91
N THR A 86 6.00 8.73 3.73
CA THR A 86 7.44 8.98 3.55
C THR A 86 7.66 10.15 2.58
N GLU A 87 8.82 10.79 2.67
CA GLU A 87 9.26 11.74 1.64
C GLU A 87 9.55 10.98 0.33
N PRO A 88 9.36 11.62 -0.84
CA PRO A 88 9.72 11.02 -2.12
C PRO A 88 11.24 10.83 -2.22
N LEU A 89 11.67 9.62 -2.59
CA LEU A 89 13.07 9.23 -2.79
C LEU A 89 13.80 9.99 -3.91
#